data_AF-A0A7G1HPW2-F1
#
_entry.id   AF-A0A7G1HPW2-F1
#
_cell.length_a   1.000
_cell.length_b   1.000
_cell.length_c   1.000
_cell.angle_alpha   90.00
_cell.angle_beta   90.00
_cell.angle_gamma   90.00
#
_symmetry.space_group_name_H-M   'P 1'
#
loop_
_entity.id
_entity.type
_entity.pdbx_description
1 polymer ?
#
loop_
_entity_poly.entity_id
_entity_poly.type
_entity_poly.pdbx_seq_one_letter_code
_entity_poly.pdbx_strand_id
1 'polypeptide(L)'
;MGYQIGEAVQMVKNTGELKNLNEKYEQLNQYLNQVASLKQSIQNANNIELVNSSLNDLKSFTNNNYNSTTQSPIFNAVQAVITSVLGFWSLYAGNYLTFFVGNGDHAANVAGNPPFSTIVSNCSGIENCAMNETTYNEMKKLAESLQAAQQNATTKGNNLCALSGCATTEGSNSPNSTVSNALETAQKLMDLIANTRTAMMWENIVISGVSNTSGAIKSTGYPTQYAVFNNIKAMIPILQQAVTLSQRNHTLSNQLQAQATGTQTNPNFAKDIYTFAQNQKQVISYAQDIFNLFSSIPAEQYKYLEKAYLKIPNAGQTPTNPYRQNVNLNKEINAVQNNVAKIMAIGLIRL
;
A
#
# COMPACT_ATOMS: atom_id res chain seq x y z
N MET A 1 19.18 -29.32 64.08
CA MET A 1 19.03 -29.77 62.69
C MET A 1 17.59 -30.13 62.32
N GLY A 2 16.81 -30.86 63.14
CA GLY A 2 15.42 -31.24 62.77
C GLY A 2 14.36 -30.12 62.78
N TYR A 3 14.50 -29.11 63.66
CA TYR A 3 13.49 -28.02 63.79
C TYR A 3 13.53 -27.01 62.62
N GLN A 4 14.73 -26.59 62.19
CA GLN A 4 14.90 -25.70 61.03
C GLN A 4 14.45 -26.33 59.70
N ILE A 5 14.53 -27.67 59.58
CA ILE A 5 14.07 -28.38 58.38
C ILE A 5 12.54 -28.47 58.35
N GLY A 6 11.87 -28.61 59.50
CA GLY A 6 10.41 -28.63 59.61
C GLY A 6 9.74 -27.30 59.25
N GLU A 7 10.29 -26.18 59.72
CA GLU A 7 9.79 -24.83 59.38
C GLU A 7 10.01 -24.46 57.91
N ALA A 8 11.17 -24.82 57.34
CA ALA A 8 11.46 -24.57 55.93
C ALA A 8 10.55 -25.38 54.99
N VAL A 9 10.27 -26.66 55.31
CA VAL A 9 9.34 -27.50 54.52
C VAL A 9 7.90 -26.99 54.63
N GLN A 10 7.49 -26.48 55.79
CA GLN A 10 6.17 -25.87 55.98
C GLN A 10 6.05 -24.53 55.24
N MET A 11 7.08 -23.69 55.25
CA MET A 11 7.12 -22.45 54.45
C MET A 11 7.04 -22.74 52.95
N VAL A 12 7.72 -23.78 52.44
CA VAL A 12 7.68 -24.17 51.02
C VAL A 12 6.31 -24.72 50.63
N LYS A 13 5.66 -25.51 51.50
CA LYS A 13 4.26 -25.94 51.29
C LYS A 13 3.29 -24.75 51.29
N ASN A 14 3.38 -23.86 52.28
CA ASN A 14 2.52 -22.69 52.36
C ASN A 14 2.70 -21.72 51.18
N THR A 15 3.93 -21.55 50.68
CA THR A 15 4.20 -20.74 49.47
C THR A 15 3.74 -21.41 48.17
N GLY A 16 3.82 -22.75 48.08
CA GLY A 16 3.24 -23.51 46.97
C GLY A 16 1.71 -23.47 46.94
N GLU A 17 1.05 -23.54 48.10
CA GLU A 17 -0.40 -23.40 48.24
C GLU A 17 -0.87 -21.99 47.92
N LEU A 18 -0.14 -20.95 48.36
CA LEU A 18 -0.42 -19.55 48.02
C LEU A 18 -0.23 -19.27 46.52
N LYS A 19 0.81 -19.84 45.89
CA LYS A 19 1.02 -19.74 44.44
C LYS A 19 -0.13 -20.38 43.65
N ASN A 20 -0.54 -21.59 44.05
CA ASN A 20 -1.68 -22.30 43.46
C ASN A 20 -3.00 -21.53 43.68
N LEU A 21 -3.18 -20.90 44.84
CA LEU A 21 -4.34 -20.05 45.11
C LEU A 21 -4.34 -18.80 44.21
N ASN A 22 -3.19 -18.15 44.01
CA ASN A 22 -3.08 -16.99 43.14
C ASN A 22 -3.33 -17.35 41.66
N GLU A 23 -2.78 -18.47 41.19
CA GLU A 23 -3.07 -19.01 39.84
C GLU A 23 -4.57 -19.29 39.66
N LYS A 24 -5.24 -19.84 40.67
CA LYS A 24 -6.70 -20.04 40.66
C LYS A 24 -7.49 -18.72 40.64
N TYR A 25 -7.02 -17.68 41.33
CA TYR A 25 -7.64 -16.36 41.29
C TYR A 25 -7.45 -15.66 39.94
N GLU A 26 -6.27 -15.74 39.35
CA GLU A 26 -6.02 -15.23 37.99
C GLU A 26 -6.90 -15.95 36.96
N GLN A 27 -6.99 -17.28 37.06
CA GLN A 27 -7.86 -18.09 36.20
C GLN A 27 -9.35 -17.74 36.40
N LEU A 28 -9.80 -17.55 37.64
CA LEU A 28 -11.16 -17.09 37.94
C LEU A 28 -11.43 -15.69 37.36
N ASN A 29 -10.49 -14.76 37.50
CA ASN A 29 -10.61 -13.43 36.94
C ASN A 29 -10.71 -13.47 35.40
N GLN A 30 -9.92 -14.33 34.75
CA GLN A 30 -10.03 -14.57 33.31
C GLN A 30 -11.41 -15.13 32.93
N TYR A 31 -11.95 -16.10 33.68
CA TYR A 31 -13.29 -16.64 33.44
C TYR A 31 -14.39 -15.60 33.64
N LEU A 32 -14.31 -14.78 34.69
CA LEU A 32 -15.29 -13.72 34.94
C LEU A 32 -15.28 -12.68 33.80
N ASN A 33 -14.10 -12.31 33.30
CA ASN A 33 -13.99 -11.42 32.14
C ASN A 33 -14.56 -12.07 30.86
N GLN A 34 -14.34 -13.37 30.64
CA GLN A 34 -14.95 -14.09 29.51
C GLN A 34 -16.49 -14.14 29.62
N VAL A 35 -17.04 -14.42 30.80
CA VAL A 35 -18.49 -14.43 31.04
C VAL A 35 -19.10 -13.05 30.85
N ALA A 36 -18.44 -11.99 31.34
CA ALA A 36 -18.87 -10.61 31.12
C ALA A 36 -18.91 -10.26 29.63
N SER A 37 -17.85 -10.61 28.88
CA SER A 37 -17.79 -10.42 27.43
C SER A 37 -18.90 -11.19 26.71
N LEU A 38 -19.12 -12.46 27.06
CA LEU A 38 -20.15 -13.29 26.45
C LEU A 38 -21.57 -12.74 26.72
N LYS A 39 -21.83 -12.31 27.95
CA LYS A 39 -23.10 -11.68 28.31
C LYS A 39 -23.36 -10.43 27.47
N GLN A 40 -22.34 -9.60 27.26
CA GLN A 40 -22.43 -8.42 26.40
C GLN A 40 -22.68 -8.79 24.94
N SER A 41 -21.98 -9.77 24.38
CA SER A 41 -22.21 -10.24 23.01
C SER A 41 -23.63 -10.77 22.79
N ILE A 42 -24.19 -11.52 23.76
CA ILE A 42 -25.58 -11.98 23.71
C ILE A 42 -26.57 -10.81 23.76
N GLN A 43 -26.31 -9.80 24.61
CA GLN A 43 -27.13 -8.60 24.67
C GLN A 43 -27.08 -7.82 23.35
N ASN A 44 -25.91 -7.69 22.74
CA ASN A 44 -25.73 -7.00 21.47
C ASN A 44 -26.44 -7.72 20.32
N ALA A 45 -26.30 -9.05 20.22
CA ALA A 45 -26.96 -9.85 19.19
C ALA A 45 -28.50 -9.81 19.27
N ASN A 46 -29.05 -9.66 20.48
CA ASN A 46 -30.48 -9.51 20.70
C ASN A 46 -30.98 -8.07 20.54
N ASN A 47 -30.09 -7.08 20.46
CA ASN A 47 -30.43 -5.69 20.22
C ASN A 47 -30.53 -5.41 18.70
N ILE A 48 -31.75 -5.47 18.17
CA ILE A 48 -32.01 -5.29 16.73
C ILE A 48 -31.61 -3.90 16.23
N GLU A 49 -31.74 -2.85 17.05
CA GLU A 49 -31.33 -1.50 16.69
C GLU A 49 -29.81 -1.44 16.52
N LEU A 50 -29.07 -2.07 17.42
CA LEU A 50 -27.61 -2.17 17.32
C LEU A 50 -27.17 -3.00 16.10
N VAL A 51 -27.84 -4.13 15.82
CA VAL A 51 -27.57 -4.95 14.63
C VAL A 51 -27.80 -4.16 13.35
N ASN A 52 -28.95 -3.49 13.22
CA ASN A 52 -29.28 -2.70 12.04
C ASN A 52 -28.38 -1.47 11.90
N SER A 53 -28.02 -0.80 13.01
CA SER A 53 -27.04 0.30 13.00
C SER A 53 -25.67 -0.18 12.50
N SER A 54 -25.19 -1.31 13.04
CA SER A 54 -23.90 -1.89 12.64
C SER A 54 -23.91 -2.29 11.16
N LEU A 55 -25.01 -2.89 10.68
CA LEU A 55 -25.17 -3.20 9.26
C LEU A 55 -25.12 -1.93 8.40
N ASN A 56 -25.82 -0.87 8.80
CA ASN A 56 -25.81 0.41 8.09
C ASN A 56 -24.40 1.02 8.02
N ASP A 57 -23.63 0.95 9.10
CA ASP A 57 -22.24 1.41 9.13
C ASP A 57 -21.35 0.60 8.17
N LEU A 58 -21.47 -0.74 8.21
CA LEU A 58 -20.75 -1.63 7.30
C LEU A 58 -21.09 -1.34 5.82
N LYS A 59 -22.38 -1.11 5.51
CA LYS A 59 -22.87 -0.79 4.16
C LYS A 59 -22.39 0.59 3.72
N SER A 60 -22.44 1.59 4.60
CA SER A 60 -21.95 2.95 4.34
C SER A 60 -20.48 2.97 3.96
N PHE A 61 -19.64 2.29 4.75
CA PHE A 61 -18.23 2.11 4.41
C PHE A 61 -18.06 1.45 3.03
N THR A 62 -18.75 0.34 2.81
CA THR A 62 -18.60 -0.45 1.58
C THR A 62 -19.01 0.35 0.35
N ASN A 63 -20.09 1.13 0.46
CA ASN A 63 -20.55 2.02 -0.60
C ASN A 63 -19.52 3.12 -0.91
N ASN A 64 -18.97 3.78 0.11
CA ASN A 64 -17.95 4.80 -0.07
C ASN A 64 -16.66 4.22 -0.67
N ASN A 65 -16.21 3.06 -0.18
CA ASN A 65 -15.02 2.38 -0.68
C ASN A 65 -15.17 1.93 -2.14
N TYR A 66 -16.37 1.49 -2.54
CA TYR A 66 -16.64 1.00 -3.89
C TYR A 66 -16.89 2.13 -4.91
N ASN A 67 -17.68 3.14 -4.55
CA ASN A 67 -18.17 4.16 -5.50
C ASN A 67 -17.40 5.48 -5.49
N SER A 68 -16.65 5.81 -4.42
CA SER A 68 -15.99 7.11 -4.30
C SER A 68 -14.54 7.10 -4.78
N THR A 69 -14.07 8.23 -5.32
CA THR A 69 -12.64 8.50 -5.59
C THR A 69 -12.00 9.39 -4.52
N THR A 70 -12.78 9.90 -3.56
CA THR A 70 -12.31 10.83 -2.52
C THR A 70 -12.44 10.25 -1.11
N GLN A 71 -13.47 9.45 -0.87
CA GLN A 71 -13.76 8.83 0.42
C GLN A 71 -13.39 7.34 0.46
N SER A 72 -12.88 6.78 -0.65
CA SER A 72 -12.47 5.38 -0.73
C SER A 72 -11.03 5.18 -0.24
N PRO A 73 -10.81 4.45 0.86
CA PRO A 73 -9.46 4.16 1.34
C PRO A 73 -8.65 3.35 0.33
N ILE A 74 -9.27 2.37 -0.34
CA ILE A 74 -8.58 1.54 -1.33
C ILE A 74 -8.25 2.34 -2.58
N PHE A 75 -9.14 3.21 -3.06
CA PHE A 75 -8.81 4.09 -4.18
C PHE A 75 -7.64 5.04 -3.85
N ASN A 76 -7.62 5.62 -2.63
CA ASN A 76 -6.51 6.47 -2.22
C ASN A 76 -5.19 5.71 -2.12
N ALA A 77 -5.23 4.46 -1.62
CA ALA A 77 -4.05 3.60 -1.59
C ALA A 77 -3.57 3.23 -3.01
N VAL A 78 -4.49 2.96 -3.95
CA VAL A 78 -4.15 2.75 -5.37
C VAL A 78 -3.44 3.98 -5.96
N GLN A 79 -3.94 5.20 -5.70
CA GLN A 79 -3.29 6.44 -6.15
C GLN A 79 -1.87 6.54 -5.61
N ALA A 80 -1.68 6.39 -4.30
CA ALA A 80 -0.37 6.49 -3.66
C ALA A 80 0.64 5.49 -4.24
N VAL A 81 0.20 4.24 -4.48
CA VAL A 81 1.08 3.18 -5.00
C VAL A 81 1.40 3.41 -6.48
N ILE A 82 0.43 3.76 -7.32
CA ILE A 82 0.72 4.09 -8.73
C ILE A 82 1.65 5.31 -8.80
N THR A 83 1.37 6.36 -8.02
CA THR A 83 2.24 7.52 -7.89
C THR A 83 3.66 7.11 -7.53
N SER A 84 3.83 6.17 -6.60
CA SER A 84 5.14 5.72 -6.15
C SER A 84 5.87 4.87 -7.18
N VAL A 85 5.17 3.99 -7.91
CA VAL A 85 5.74 3.25 -9.04
C VAL A 85 6.27 4.22 -10.10
N LEU A 86 5.51 5.27 -10.38
CA LEU A 86 5.87 6.29 -11.36
C LEU A 86 6.98 7.23 -10.88
N GLY A 87 6.98 7.57 -9.59
CA GLY A 87 8.08 8.27 -8.94
C GLY A 87 9.37 7.46 -9.00
N PHE A 88 9.30 6.15 -8.72
CA PHE A 88 10.44 5.26 -8.85
C PHE A 88 10.93 5.17 -10.30
N TRP A 89 10.02 5.02 -11.28
CA TRP A 89 10.39 5.06 -12.70
C TRP A 89 11.10 6.38 -13.08
N SER A 90 10.63 7.51 -12.57
CA SER A 90 11.27 8.81 -12.78
C SER A 90 12.70 8.86 -12.21
N LEU A 91 12.92 8.27 -11.03
CA LEU A 91 14.26 8.13 -10.44
C LEU A 91 15.15 7.18 -11.24
N TYR A 92 14.65 5.99 -11.58
CA TYR A 92 15.38 4.93 -12.28
C TYR A 92 15.74 5.31 -13.71
N ALA A 93 14.77 5.81 -14.46
CA ALA A 93 14.89 6.23 -15.85
C ALA A 93 14.56 7.71 -15.99
N GLY A 94 13.27 8.04 -16.18
CA GLY A 94 12.79 9.40 -16.28
C GLY A 94 13.47 10.19 -17.39
N ASN A 95 13.94 11.40 -17.06
CA ASN A 95 14.58 12.32 -18.00
C ASN A 95 16.10 12.15 -18.13
N TYR A 96 16.72 11.37 -17.25
CA TYR A 96 18.14 11.07 -17.27
C TYR A 96 18.39 9.71 -16.65
N LEU A 97 18.77 8.72 -17.44
CA LEU A 97 18.79 7.34 -17.01
C LEU A 97 19.90 7.09 -15.97
N THR A 98 19.60 6.24 -14.99
CA THR A 98 20.59 5.77 -13.99
C THR A 98 21.39 4.57 -14.46
N PHE A 99 21.23 4.23 -15.74
CA PHE A 99 21.86 3.14 -16.46
C PHE A 99 22.03 3.59 -17.92
N PHE A 100 22.86 2.89 -18.67
CA PHE A 100 23.08 3.15 -20.08
C PHE A 100 22.21 2.26 -20.95
N VAL A 101 21.69 2.81 -22.05
CA VAL A 101 20.96 2.04 -23.05
C VAL A 101 21.83 1.94 -24.31
N GLY A 102 22.17 0.72 -24.71
CA GLY A 102 23.06 0.50 -25.84
C GLY A 102 23.69 -0.88 -25.87
N ASN A 103 24.68 -1.04 -26.75
CA ASN A 103 25.48 -2.26 -26.86
C ASN A 103 26.97 -1.89 -26.88
N GLY A 104 27.74 -2.35 -25.90
CA GLY A 104 29.12 -1.92 -25.71
C GLY A 104 29.22 -0.41 -25.48
N ASP A 105 30.05 0.26 -26.28
CA ASP A 105 30.23 1.72 -26.30
C ASP A 105 29.24 2.46 -27.23
N HIS A 106 28.38 1.73 -27.95
CA HIS A 106 27.41 2.31 -28.86
C HIS A 106 26.13 2.68 -28.11
N ALA A 107 25.92 3.98 -27.90
CA ALA A 107 24.73 4.51 -27.26
C ALA A 107 23.50 4.44 -28.17
N ALA A 108 22.40 3.90 -27.65
CA ALA A 108 21.11 4.01 -28.30
C ALA A 108 20.63 5.47 -28.32
N ASN A 109 19.92 5.85 -29.39
CA ASN A 109 19.36 7.19 -29.53
C ASN A 109 18.05 7.34 -28.74
N VAL A 110 18.13 7.20 -27.42
CA VAL A 110 17.00 7.37 -26.50
C VAL A 110 17.19 8.60 -25.63
N ALA A 111 16.10 9.34 -25.43
CA ALA A 111 16.13 10.55 -24.60
C ALA A 111 16.56 10.23 -23.17
N GLY A 112 17.45 11.05 -22.61
CA GLY A 112 17.97 10.90 -21.25
C GLY A 112 19.10 9.87 -21.10
N ASN A 113 19.54 9.21 -22.18
CA ASN A 113 20.65 8.25 -22.10
C ASN A 113 21.94 8.96 -21.63
N PRO A 114 22.58 8.53 -20.53
CA PRO A 114 23.82 9.13 -20.07
C PRO A 114 24.96 8.89 -21.07
N PRO A 115 25.96 9.78 -21.16
CA PRO A 115 27.19 9.50 -21.86
C PRO A 115 27.85 8.23 -21.33
N PHE A 116 28.50 7.45 -22.19
CA PHE A 116 29.19 6.23 -21.79
C PHE A 116 30.26 6.47 -20.70
N SER A 117 30.92 7.64 -20.72
CA SER A 117 31.89 8.05 -19.68
C SER A 117 31.30 8.10 -18.27
N THR A 118 30.02 8.45 -18.12
CA THR A 118 29.31 8.43 -16.81
C THR A 118 29.20 7.01 -16.25
N ILE A 119 29.07 6.01 -17.12
CA ILE A 119 29.01 4.61 -16.70
C ILE A 119 30.38 4.14 -16.21
N VAL A 120 31.42 4.48 -16.95
CA VAL A 120 32.81 4.15 -16.59
C VAL A 120 33.17 4.71 -15.21
N SER A 121 32.67 5.91 -14.85
CA SER A 121 32.96 6.51 -13.55
C SER A 121 32.12 5.95 -12.41
N ASN A 122 30.85 5.62 -12.65
CA ASN A 122 29.88 5.37 -11.59
C ASN A 122 29.46 3.90 -11.45
N CYS A 123 29.88 3.01 -12.37
CA CYS A 123 29.54 1.59 -12.36
C CYS A 123 30.78 0.70 -12.32
N SER A 124 30.96 -0.05 -11.23
CA SER A 124 31.96 -1.12 -11.15
C SER A 124 31.41 -2.37 -11.87
N GLY A 125 31.84 -2.60 -13.11
CA GLY A 125 31.29 -3.65 -13.99
C GLY A 125 30.19 -3.10 -14.90
N ILE A 126 30.62 -2.44 -15.99
CA ILE A 126 29.80 -1.65 -16.93
C ILE A 126 28.60 -2.48 -17.44
N GLU A 127 28.81 -3.77 -17.68
CA GLU A 127 27.80 -4.71 -18.13
C GLU A 127 26.57 -4.79 -17.20
N ASN A 128 26.76 -4.51 -15.91
CA ASN A 128 25.67 -4.52 -14.94
C ASN A 128 24.80 -3.25 -15.02
N CYS A 129 25.33 -2.14 -15.53
CA CYS A 129 24.63 -0.87 -15.64
C CYS A 129 24.20 -0.56 -17.09
N ALA A 130 24.25 -1.55 -17.98
CA ALA A 130 23.78 -1.44 -19.35
C ALA A 130 22.45 -2.18 -19.54
N MET A 131 21.61 -1.67 -20.43
CA MET A 131 20.34 -2.24 -20.83
C MET A 131 20.21 -2.19 -22.35
N ASN A 132 19.66 -3.24 -22.96
CA ASN A 132 19.35 -3.18 -24.38
C ASN A 132 18.14 -2.25 -24.65
N GLU A 133 18.11 -1.66 -25.84
CA GLU A 133 17.08 -0.69 -26.23
C GLU A 133 15.66 -1.28 -26.25
N THR A 134 15.50 -2.54 -26.66
CA THR A 134 14.20 -3.23 -26.71
C THR A 134 13.55 -3.30 -25.33
N THR A 135 14.30 -3.75 -24.33
CA THR A 135 13.85 -3.87 -22.94
C THR A 135 13.54 -2.50 -22.35
N TYR A 136 14.38 -1.49 -22.60
CA TYR A 136 14.10 -0.12 -22.18
C TYR A 136 12.78 0.41 -22.79
N ASN A 137 12.58 0.21 -24.08
CA ASN A 137 11.37 0.66 -24.77
C ASN A 137 10.11 -0.03 -24.25
N GLU A 138 10.19 -1.30 -23.85
CA GLU A 138 9.08 -2.00 -23.20
C GLU A 138 8.75 -1.42 -21.82
N MET A 139 9.76 -1.18 -20.96
CA MET A 139 9.56 -0.52 -19.67
C MET A 139 8.96 0.88 -19.85
N LYS A 140 9.50 1.66 -20.79
CA LYS A 140 9.02 3.00 -21.10
C LYS A 140 7.55 2.98 -21.53
N LYS A 141 7.17 2.07 -22.42
CA LYS A 141 5.77 1.91 -22.86
C LYS A 141 4.84 1.60 -21.68
N LEU A 142 5.25 0.72 -20.77
CA LEU A 142 4.47 0.40 -19.57
C LEU A 142 4.32 1.63 -18.66
N ALA A 143 5.41 2.38 -18.43
CA ALA A 143 5.39 3.59 -17.62
C ALA A 143 4.53 4.71 -18.24
N GLU A 144 4.60 4.93 -19.56
CA GLU A 144 3.75 5.90 -20.25
C GLU A 144 2.27 5.49 -20.23
N SER A 145 1.98 4.20 -20.41
CA SER A 145 0.61 3.66 -20.30
C SER A 145 0.05 3.86 -18.89
N LEU A 146 0.87 3.61 -17.86
CA LEU A 146 0.50 3.84 -16.47
C LEU A 146 0.31 5.34 -16.17
N GLN A 147 1.09 6.24 -16.81
CA GLN A 147 0.88 7.68 -16.70
C GLN A 147 -0.51 8.08 -17.18
N ALA A 148 -0.84 7.62 -18.38
CA ALA A 148 -2.10 7.92 -19.04
C ALA A 148 -3.28 7.34 -18.27
N ALA A 149 -3.11 6.15 -17.68
CA ALA A 149 -4.09 5.57 -16.75
C ALA A 149 -4.30 6.44 -15.51
N GLN A 150 -3.23 7.01 -14.94
CA GLN A 150 -3.29 7.78 -13.72
C GLN A 150 -3.82 9.21 -13.91
N GLN A 151 -3.42 9.87 -15.00
CA GLN A 151 -3.67 11.29 -15.23
C GLN A 151 -4.15 11.57 -16.66
N ASN A 152 -5.22 12.36 -16.77
CA ASN A 152 -5.76 12.75 -18.07
C ASN A 152 -4.80 13.73 -18.76
N ALA A 153 -4.49 13.47 -20.02
CA ALA A 153 -3.50 14.25 -20.76
C ALA A 153 -3.89 15.73 -20.93
N THR A 154 -5.20 16.02 -21.02
CA THR A 154 -5.75 17.36 -21.27
C THR A 154 -6.00 18.11 -19.97
N THR A 155 -6.78 17.52 -19.05
CA THR A 155 -7.19 18.22 -17.82
C THR A 155 -6.13 18.19 -16.73
N LYS A 156 -5.12 17.32 -16.87
CA LYS A 156 -4.14 16.98 -15.82
C LYS A 156 -4.80 16.47 -14.53
N GLY A 157 -6.08 16.12 -14.57
CA GLY A 157 -6.82 15.54 -13.46
C GLY A 157 -6.66 14.03 -13.37
N ASN A 158 -7.24 13.44 -12.33
CA ASN A 158 -7.33 12.00 -12.16
C ASN A 158 -8.01 11.32 -13.37
N ASN A 159 -7.43 10.23 -13.87
CA ASN A 159 -8.02 9.40 -14.93
C ASN A 159 -8.37 7.96 -14.47
N LEU A 160 -8.17 7.65 -13.18
CA LEU A 160 -8.59 6.39 -12.59
C LEU A 160 -10.06 6.43 -12.17
N CYS A 161 -10.79 5.39 -12.54
CA CYS A 161 -12.18 5.17 -12.15
C CYS A 161 -12.27 4.66 -10.70
N ALA A 162 -13.42 4.85 -10.07
CA ALA A 162 -13.69 4.22 -8.77
C ALA A 162 -13.63 2.68 -8.88
N LEU A 163 -13.64 1.98 -7.75
CA LEU A 163 -13.64 0.51 -7.73
C LEU A 163 -14.86 -0.10 -8.44
N SER A 164 -15.94 0.68 -8.56
CA SER A 164 -17.16 0.36 -9.31
C SER A 164 -17.00 0.35 -10.83
N GLY A 165 -15.87 0.84 -11.36
CA GLY A 165 -15.61 0.93 -12.78
C GLY A 165 -15.83 2.33 -13.35
N CYS A 166 -15.64 2.45 -14.66
CA CYS A 166 -15.72 3.72 -15.36
C CYS A 166 -17.17 4.02 -15.77
N ALA A 167 -17.57 5.28 -15.65
CA ALA A 167 -18.89 5.71 -16.11
C ALA A 167 -18.99 5.62 -17.65
N THR A 168 -20.10 5.10 -18.15
CA THR A 168 -20.42 5.08 -19.58
C THR A 168 -21.05 6.41 -19.99
N THR A 169 -20.28 7.50 -19.96
CA THR A 169 -20.73 8.80 -20.45
C THR A 169 -19.91 9.20 -21.67
N GLU A 170 -20.47 8.92 -22.85
CA GLU A 170 -19.91 9.36 -24.14
C GLU A 170 -19.73 10.89 -24.14
N GLY A 171 -18.54 11.36 -24.53
CA GLY A 171 -18.25 12.78 -24.75
C GLY A 171 -17.76 13.59 -23.55
N SER A 172 -17.52 13.00 -22.37
CA SER A 172 -16.96 13.70 -21.21
C SER A 172 -15.49 13.37 -20.97
N ASN A 173 -14.69 14.31 -20.46
CA ASN A 173 -13.33 14.09 -19.93
C ASN A 173 -13.35 13.26 -18.62
N SER A 174 -14.21 12.26 -18.55
CA SER A 174 -14.36 11.37 -17.39
C SER A 174 -13.20 10.39 -17.31
N PRO A 175 -12.86 9.93 -16.09
CA PRO A 175 -11.92 8.83 -15.90
C PRO A 175 -12.30 7.61 -16.75
N ASN A 176 -11.32 7.03 -17.45
CA ASN A 176 -11.53 5.89 -18.35
C ASN A 176 -10.60 4.69 -18.09
N SER A 177 -9.78 4.75 -17.04
CA SER A 177 -8.90 3.65 -16.66
C SER A 177 -9.31 3.01 -15.34
N THR A 178 -9.47 1.68 -15.32
CA THR A 178 -9.82 0.97 -14.08
C THR A 178 -8.60 0.84 -13.16
N VAL A 179 -8.84 0.80 -11.86
CA VAL A 179 -7.77 0.55 -10.87
C VAL A 179 -7.06 -0.78 -11.11
N SER A 180 -7.79 -1.83 -11.52
CA SER A 180 -7.21 -3.15 -11.79
C SER A 180 -6.23 -3.12 -12.96
N ASN A 181 -6.58 -2.48 -14.08
CA ASN A 181 -5.71 -2.39 -15.26
C ASN A 181 -4.44 -1.57 -14.96
N ALA A 182 -4.59 -0.50 -14.18
CA ALA A 182 -3.46 0.32 -13.75
C ALA A 182 -2.52 -0.46 -12.80
N LEU A 183 -3.06 -1.19 -11.83
CA LEU A 183 -2.27 -2.07 -10.96
C LEU A 183 -1.58 -3.20 -11.73
N GLU A 184 -2.22 -3.79 -12.74
CA GLU A 184 -1.59 -4.80 -13.60
C GLU A 184 -0.42 -4.23 -14.41
N THR A 185 -0.60 -3.02 -14.95
CA THR A 185 0.47 -2.33 -15.69
C THR A 185 1.63 -1.96 -14.76
N ALA A 186 1.33 -1.50 -13.55
CA ALA A 186 2.33 -1.26 -12.51
C ALA A 186 3.09 -2.54 -12.13
N GLN A 187 2.37 -3.66 -11.98
CA GLN A 187 2.98 -4.96 -11.70
C GLN A 187 3.96 -5.37 -12.81
N LYS A 188 3.52 -5.31 -14.07
CA LYS A 188 4.36 -5.63 -15.24
C LYS A 188 5.62 -4.77 -15.30
N LEU A 189 5.48 -3.46 -15.06
CA LEU A 189 6.63 -2.55 -15.04
C LEU A 189 7.64 -2.91 -13.94
N MET A 190 7.17 -3.08 -12.71
CA MET A 190 8.04 -3.39 -11.57
C MET A 190 8.67 -4.78 -11.68
N ASP A 191 7.95 -5.77 -12.24
CA ASP A 191 8.51 -7.10 -12.51
C ASP A 191 9.57 -7.05 -13.61
N LEU A 192 9.33 -6.30 -14.69
CA LEU A 192 10.31 -6.13 -15.76
C LEU A 192 11.58 -5.48 -15.22
N ILE A 193 11.47 -4.40 -14.44
CA ILE A 193 12.62 -3.75 -13.77
C ILE A 193 13.39 -4.75 -12.89
N ALA A 194 12.68 -5.56 -12.09
CA ALA A 194 13.32 -6.55 -11.21
C ALA A 194 14.07 -7.64 -12.00
N ASN A 195 13.47 -8.12 -13.10
CA ASN A 195 13.98 -9.24 -13.88
C ASN A 195 15.10 -8.85 -14.85
N THR A 196 15.12 -7.62 -15.33
CA THR A 196 16.17 -7.14 -16.26
C THR A 196 17.54 -7.11 -15.60
N ARG A 197 17.62 -7.02 -14.27
CA ARG A 197 18.89 -7.01 -13.52
C ARG A 197 19.89 -5.98 -14.06
N THR A 198 19.40 -4.78 -14.38
CA THR A 198 20.26 -3.62 -14.65
C THR A 198 20.38 -2.82 -13.36
N ALA A 199 21.61 -2.59 -12.92
CA ALA A 199 21.91 -1.77 -11.77
C ALA A 199 21.61 -0.30 -12.06
N MET A 200 21.10 0.40 -11.06
CA MET A 200 20.94 1.85 -11.07
C MET A 200 22.07 2.53 -10.30
N MET A 201 22.65 3.55 -10.91
CA MET A 201 23.63 4.43 -10.29
C MET A 201 22.91 5.64 -9.69
N TRP A 202 22.80 5.71 -8.36
CA TRP A 202 22.12 6.83 -7.70
C TRP A 202 22.85 8.16 -7.87
N GLU A 203 24.17 8.13 -8.09
CA GLU A 203 24.98 9.32 -8.40
C GLU A 203 24.48 10.07 -9.65
N ASN A 204 23.80 9.38 -10.58
CA ASN A 204 23.22 10.01 -11.77
C ASN A 204 21.94 10.81 -11.48
N ILE A 205 21.36 10.69 -10.29
CA ILE A 205 20.12 11.36 -9.92
C ILE A 205 20.44 12.72 -9.32
N VAL A 206 20.16 13.79 -10.07
CA VAL A 206 20.33 15.16 -9.59
C VAL A 206 19.00 15.81 -9.26
N ILE A 207 18.82 16.08 -7.98
CA ILE A 207 17.70 16.79 -7.37
C ILE A 207 18.28 17.83 -6.40
N SER A 208 18.01 19.11 -6.64
CA SER A 208 18.51 20.20 -5.79
C SER A 208 17.94 20.12 -4.37
N GLY A 209 18.81 20.27 -3.37
CA GLY A 209 18.45 20.13 -1.95
C GLY A 209 18.24 18.68 -1.49
N VAL A 210 18.64 17.71 -2.32
CA VAL A 210 18.61 16.28 -1.99
C VAL A 210 19.95 15.64 -2.35
N SER A 211 20.25 15.56 -3.65
CA SER A 211 21.45 14.90 -4.19
C SER A 211 22.77 15.63 -3.88
N ASN A 212 22.70 16.94 -3.60
CA ASN A 212 23.84 17.79 -3.28
C ASN A 212 23.95 18.11 -1.77
N THR A 213 23.31 17.31 -0.91
CA THR A 213 23.34 17.49 0.56
C THR A 213 24.02 16.31 1.26
N SER A 214 24.43 16.50 2.51
CA SER A 214 24.92 15.40 3.36
C SER A 214 23.82 14.33 3.51
N GLY A 215 24.15 13.07 3.25
CA GLY A 215 23.19 11.95 3.27
C GLY A 215 22.69 11.53 1.88
N ALA A 216 23.13 12.20 0.81
CA ALA A 216 22.82 11.80 -0.56
C ALA A 216 23.22 10.35 -0.85
N ILE A 217 22.35 9.65 -1.57
CA ILE A 217 22.58 8.26 -1.96
C ILE A 217 23.46 8.27 -3.22
N LYS A 218 24.62 7.61 -3.13
CA LYS A 218 25.63 7.56 -4.21
C LYS A 218 25.94 6.14 -4.67
N SER A 219 25.28 5.15 -4.09
CA SER A 219 25.53 3.74 -4.36
C SER A 219 25.08 3.35 -5.77
N THR A 220 25.72 2.32 -6.30
CA THR A 220 25.29 1.62 -7.51
C THR A 220 24.84 0.21 -7.11
N GLY A 221 23.68 -0.21 -7.59
CA GLY A 221 23.12 -1.52 -7.23
C GLY A 221 21.84 -1.83 -7.99
N TYR A 222 21.41 -3.08 -7.96
CA TYR A 222 20.15 -3.49 -8.57
C TYR A 222 18.95 -2.87 -7.84
N PRO A 223 17.86 -2.50 -8.55
CA PRO A 223 16.62 -2.04 -7.92
C PRO A 223 16.17 -2.92 -6.75
N THR A 224 16.27 -4.24 -6.89
CA THR A 224 15.93 -5.24 -5.86
C THR A 224 16.78 -5.20 -4.59
N GLN A 225 17.87 -4.43 -4.56
CA GLN A 225 18.69 -4.20 -3.37
C GLN A 225 18.22 -2.98 -2.56
N TYR A 226 17.33 -2.15 -3.11
CA TYR A 226 16.82 -0.95 -2.44
C TYR A 226 15.43 -1.17 -1.86
N ALA A 227 15.26 -0.83 -0.58
CA ALA A 227 14.01 -0.98 0.14
C ALA A 227 12.85 -0.20 -0.51
N VAL A 228 13.09 0.99 -1.07
CA VAL A 228 12.07 1.76 -1.81
C VAL A 228 11.46 0.96 -2.94
N PHE A 229 12.26 0.27 -3.74
CA PHE A 229 11.78 -0.55 -4.85
C PHE A 229 11.01 -1.77 -4.32
N ASN A 230 11.59 -2.49 -3.37
CA ASN A 230 11.00 -3.71 -2.82
C ASN A 230 9.67 -3.45 -2.13
N ASN A 231 9.57 -2.38 -1.34
CA ASN A 231 8.34 -2.02 -0.65
C ASN A 231 7.25 -1.59 -1.65
N ILE A 232 7.57 -0.73 -2.62
CA ILE A 232 6.61 -0.32 -3.68
C ILE A 232 6.13 -1.55 -4.47
N LYS A 233 7.03 -2.46 -4.83
CA LYS A 233 6.68 -3.69 -5.56
C LYS A 233 5.76 -4.60 -4.73
N ALA A 234 6.00 -4.72 -3.43
CA ALA A 234 5.20 -5.55 -2.53
C ALA A 234 3.78 -4.99 -2.30
N MET A 235 3.60 -3.67 -2.40
CA MET A 235 2.29 -3.02 -2.24
C MET A 235 1.29 -3.41 -3.34
N ILE A 236 1.75 -3.66 -4.56
CA ILE A 236 0.89 -3.89 -5.72
C ILE A 236 0.00 -5.14 -5.56
N PRO A 237 0.53 -6.34 -5.25
CA PRO A 237 -0.31 -7.53 -5.09
C PRO A 237 -1.24 -7.44 -3.88
N ILE A 238 -0.84 -6.76 -2.80
CA ILE A 238 -1.70 -6.50 -1.63
C ILE A 238 -2.91 -5.65 -2.06
N LEU A 239 -2.68 -4.61 -2.86
CA LEU A 239 -3.76 -3.76 -3.37
C LEU A 239 -4.67 -4.48 -4.37
N GLN A 240 -4.12 -5.34 -5.23
CA GLN A 240 -4.94 -6.17 -6.12
C GLN A 240 -5.91 -7.05 -5.30
N GLN A 241 -5.43 -7.69 -4.24
CA GLN A 241 -6.28 -8.46 -3.32
C GLN A 241 -7.31 -7.59 -2.61
N ALA A 242 -6.92 -6.39 -2.17
CA ALA A 242 -7.81 -5.45 -1.51
C ALA A 242 -8.94 -4.95 -2.44
N VAL A 243 -8.63 -4.68 -3.72
CA VAL A 243 -9.62 -4.31 -4.75
C VAL A 243 -10.60 -5.47 -4.96
N THR A 244 -10.11 -6.69 -5.20
CA THR A 244 -10.96 -7.86 -5.40
C THR A 244 -11.86 -8.13 -4.19
N LEU A 245 -11.31 -8.04 -2.96
CA LEU A 245 -12.09 -8.23 -1.76
C LEU A 245 -13.15 -7.13 -1.58
N SER A 246 -12.80 -5.87 -1.86
CA SER A 246 -13.74 -4.74 -1.80
C SER A 246 -14.91 -4.90 -2.76
N GLN A 247 -14.65 -5.35 -3.99
CA GLN A 247 -15.69 -5.61 -5.00
C GLN A 247 -16.61 -6.76 -4.56
N ARG A 248 -16.05 -7.88 -4.08
CA ARG A 248 -16.84 -8.99 -3.52
C ARG A 248 -17.68 -8.55 -2.32
N ASN A 249 -17.11 -7.72 -1.43
CA ASN A 249 -17.82 -7.25 -0.24
C ASN A 249 -18.97 -6.31 -0.60
N HIS A 250 -18.84 -5.53 -1.67
CA HIS A 250 -19.95 -4.73 -2.21
C HIS A 250 -21.09 -5.62 -2.74
N THR A 251 -20.79 -6.72 -3.42
CA THR A 251 -21.82 -7.69 -3.82
C THR A 251 -22.55 -8.28 -2.62
N LEU A 252 -21.82 -8.66 -1.57
CA LEU A 252 -22.40 -9.18 -0.32
C LEU A 252 -23.28 -8.13 0.40
N SER A 253 -22.85 -6.86 0.41
CA SER A 253 -23.64 -5.74 0.96
C SER A 253 -25.03 -5.61 0.31
N ASN A 254 -25.15 -5.90 -0.99
CA ASN A 254 -26.42 -5.84 -1.71
C ASN A 254 -27.38 -6.99 -1.33
N GLN A 255 -26.86 -8.09 -0.79
CA GLN A 255 -27.64 -9.24 -0.32
C GLN A 255 -28.14 -9.05 1.12
N LEU A 256 -27.51 -8.16 1.89
CA LEU A 256 -27.88 -7.88 3.28
C LEU A 256 -28.91 -6.75 3.37
N GLN A 257 -30.03 -7.03 4.04
CA GLN A 257 -31.10 -6.06 4.33
C GLN A 257 -31.30 -5.91 5.84
N ALA A 258 -31.80 -4.74 6.24
CA ALA A 258 -32.18 -4.49 7.63
C ALA A 258 -33.21 -5.54 8.09
N GLN A 259 -33.02 -6.05 9.31
CA GLN A 259 -33.85 -7.11 9.87
C GLN A 259 -35.00 -6.52 10.68
N ALA A 260 -36.14 -7.21 10.67
CA ALA A 260 -37.24 -6.91 11.58
C ALA A 260 -36.95 -7.51 12.96
N THR A 261 -37.61 -6.99 14.00
CA THR A 261 -37.46 -7.52 15.37
C THR A 261 -37.76 -9.02 15.42
N GLY A 262 -36.76 -9.82 15.83
CA GLY A 262 -36.85 -11.28 15.96
C GLY A 262 -36.35 -12.08 14.74
N THR A 263 -36.11 -11.44 13.58
CA THR A 263 -35.66 -12.13 12.36
C THR A 263 -34.13 -12.24 12.24
N GLN A 264 -33.38 -11.57 13.10
CA GLN A 264 -31.91 -11.67 13.16
C GLN A 264 -31.40 -13.06 13.58
N THR A 265 -32.31 -13.94 14.00
CA THR A 265 -32.03 -15.36 14.28
C THR A 265 -31.84 -16.20 13.02
N ASN A 266 -32.11 -15.64 11.83
CA ASN A 266 -31.86 -16.30 10.55
C ASN A 266 -30.36 -16.66 10.42
N PRO A 267 -30.01 -17.97 10.37
CA PRO A 267 -28.62 -18.40 10.34
C PRO A 267 -27.84 -17.89 9.13
N ASN A 268 -28.52 -17.69 7.99
CA ASN A 268 -27.89 -17.16 6.78
C ASN A 268 -27.54 -15.68 6.95
N PHE A 269 -28.47 -14.87 7.50
CA PHE A 269 -28.19 -13.46 7.79
C PHE A 269 -27.02 -13.31 8.76
N ALA A 270 -27.01 -14.08 9.86
CA ALA A 270 -25.93 -14.06 10.85
C ALA A 270 -24.57 -14.43 10.25
N LYS A 271 -24.53 -15.45 9.38
CA LYS A 271 -23.31 -15.85 8.66
C LYS A 271 -22.84 -14.79 7.68
N ASP A 272 -23.77 -14.18 6.93
CA ASP A 272 -23.45 -13.21 5.89
C ASP A 272 -22.99 -11.87 6.47
N ILE A 273 -23.64 -11.36 7.53
CA ILE A 273 -23.20 -10.13 8.21
C ILE A 273 -21.84 -10.31 8.88
N TYR A 274 -21.57 -11.49 9.47
CA TYR A 274 -20.25 -11.80 10.02
C TYR A 274 -19.18 -11.83 8.93
N THR A 275 -19.45 -12.51 7.81
CA THR A 275 -18.54 -12.55 6.65
C THR A 275 -18.30 -11.15 6.09
N PHE A 276 -19.34 -10.33 6.01
CA PHE A 276 -19.28 -8.94 5.54
C PHE A 276 -18.35 -8.08 6.41
N ALA A 277 -18.47 -8.19 7.73
CA ALA A 277 -17.60 -7.50 8.69
C ALA A 277 -16.16 -7.99 8.61
N GLN A 278 -15.92 -9.31 8.54
CA GLN A 278 -14.58 -9.89 8.47
C GLN A 278 -13.85 -9.49 7.19
N ASN A 279 -14.54 -9.52 6.06
CA ASN A 279 -14.00 -9.02 4.78
C ASN A 279 -13.65 -7.53 4.88
N GLN A 280 -14.51 -6.71 5.49
CA GLN A 280 -14.25 -5.28 5.65
C GLN A 280 -13.02 -5.02 6.54
N LYS A 281 -12.89 -5.74 7.66
CA LYS A 281 -11.70 -5.72 8.51
C LYS A 281 -10.43 -6.08 7.71
N GLN A 282 -10.50 -7.11 6.87
CA GLN A 282 -9.36 -7.51 6.04
C GLN A 282 -9.01 -6.45 4.98
N VAL A 283 -10.00 -5.79 4.36
CA VAL A 283 -9.76 -4.65 3.45
C VAL A 283 -8.99 -3.53 4.15
N ILE A 284 -9.36 -3.20 5.40
CA ILE A 284 -8.67 -2.19 6.21
C ILE A 284 -7.26 -2.66 6.58
N SER A 285 -7.08 -3.94 6.92
CA SER A 285 -5.77 -4.53 7.19
C SER A 285 -4.84 -4.36 5.99
N TYR A 286 -5.31 -4.62 4.76
CA TYR A 286 -4.50 -4.40 3.57
C TYR A 286 -4.07 -2.94 3.42
N ALA A 287 -4.97 -1.97 3.66
CA ALA A 287 -4.61 -0.55 3.63
C ALA A 287 -3.54 -0.19 4.69
N GLN A 288 -3.61 -0.80 5.87
CA GLN A 288 -2.59 -0.67 6.92
C GLN A 288 -1.25 -1.29 6.48
N ASP A 289 -1.27 -2.45 5.83
CA ASP A 289 -0.05 -3.09 5.31
C ASP A 289 0.64 -2.19 4.26
N ILE A 290 -0.13 -1.54 3.38
CA ILE A 290 0.40 -0.54 2.44
C ILE A 290 1.07 0.62 3.17
N PHE A 291 0.41 1.17 4.19
CA PHE A 291 0.98 2.25 5.00
C PHE A 291 2.26 1.83 5.72
N ASN A 292 2.30 0.62 6.27
CA ASN A 292 3.48 0.06 6.93
C ASN A 292 4.64 -0.11 5.94
N LEU A 293 4.36 -0.56 4.71
CA LEU A 293 5.37 -0.67 3.65
C LEU A 293 5.93 0.70 3.27
N PHE A 294 5.10 1.76 3.21
CA PHE A 294 5.58 3.13 2.99
C PHE A 294 6.47 3.60 4.14
N SER A 295 6.01 3.41 5.37
CA SER A 295 6.71 3.79 6.59
C SER A 295 8.03 3.04 6.78
N SER A 296 8.18 1.88 6.14
CA SER A 296 9.39 1.05 6.18
C SER A 296 10.42 1.45 5.11
N ILE A 297 10.12 2.44 4.25
CA ILE A 297 11.10 2.96 3.30
C ILE A 297 12.11 3.85 4.06
N PRO A 298 13.42 3.65 3.92
CA PRO A 298 14.43 4.50 4.54
C PRO A 298 14.21 5.97 4.15
N ALA A 299 14.30 6.88 5.14
CA ALA A 299 13.96 8.30 4.98
C ALA A 299 14.66 8.97 3.79
N GLU A 300 15.95 8.67 3.56
CA GLU A 300 16.68 9.21 2.41
C GLU A 300 16.11 8.70 1.08
N GLN A 301 15.80 7.41 0.94
CA GLN A 301 15.20 6.88 -0.30
C GLN A 301 13.80 7.45 -0.53
N TYR A 302 13.01 7.61 0.55
CA TYR A 302 11.70 8.23 0.49
C TYR A 302 11.77 9.70 0.04
N LYS A 303 12.74 10.47 0.56
CA LYS A 303 12.97 11.87 0.15
C LYS A 303 13.28 12.01 -1.34
N TYR A 304 14.04 11.08 -1.92
CA TYR A 304 14.24 11.02 -3.37
C TYR A 304 12.92 10.71 -4.10
N LEU A 305 12.14 9.74 -3.62
CA LEU A 305 10.85 9.38 -4.23
C LEU A 305 9.87 10.56 -4.25
N GLU A 306 9.74 11.28 -3.13
CA GLU A 306 8.88 12.46 -3.01
C GLU A 306 9.26 13.57 -3.99
N LYS A 307 10.55 13.73 -4.28
CA LYS A 307 11.09 14.78 -5.13
C LYS A 307 11.50 14.31 -6.52
N ALA A 308 11.10 13.11 -6.92
CA ALA A 308 11.48 12.53 -8.22
C ALA A 308 11.11 13.43 -9.40
N TYR A 309 9.97 14.12 -9.33
CA TYR A 309 9.51 15.07 -10.35
C TYR A 309 10.42 16.30 -10.53
N LEU A 310 11.30 16.59 -9.58
CA LEU A 310 12.30 17.67 -9.62
C LEU A 310 13.64 17.21 -10.17
N LYS A 311 13.79 15.93 -10.56
CA LYS A 311 15.02 15.42 -11.16
C LYS A 311 15.35 16.19 -12.43
N ILE A 312 16.60 16.61 -12.58
CA ILE A 312 17.11 17.29 -13.77
C ILE A 312 18.20 16.46 -14.44
N PRO A 313 18.35 16.54 -15.78
CA PRO A 313 19.40 15.82 -16.48
C PRO A 313 20.78 16.46 -16.27
N ASN A 314 21.81 15.62 -16.17
CA ASN A 314 23.22 16.08 -16.09
C ASN A 314 23.77 16.54 -17.44
N ALA A 315 23.14 16.12 -18.54
CA ALA A 315 23.50 16.49 -19.89
C ALA A 315 22.25 16.49 -20.79
N GLY A 316 22.24 17.35 -21.81
CA GLY A 316 21.09 17.52 -22.71
C GLY A 316 20.06 18.54 -22.19
N GLN A 317 18.93 18.63 -22.87
CA GLN A 317 17.88 19.59 -22.53
C GLN A 317 17.03 19.10 -21.35
N THR A 318 16.71 20.00 -20.42
CA THR A 318 15.72 19.75 -19.36
C THR A 318 14.33 19.58 -19.97
N PRO A 319 13.64 18.45 -19.77
CA PRO A 319 12.31 18.26 -20.33
C PRO A 319 11.32 19.27 -19.74
N THR A 320 10.46 19.80 -20.60
CA THR A 320 9.42 20.78 -20.23
C THR A 320 8.21 20.13 -19.55
N ASN A 321 8.10 18.80 -19.57
CA ASN A 321 6.98 18.07 -18.98
C ASN A 321 7.49 16.86 -18.16
N PRO A 322 8.05 17.07 -16.96
CA PRO A 322 8.47 15.98 -16.08
C PRO A 322 7.27 15.11 -15.69
N TYR A 323 7.56 13.88 -15.29
CA TYR A 323 6.56 12.89 -14.92
C TYR A 323 5.72 13.41 -13.73
N ARG A 324 4.51 13.92 -14.02
CA ARG A 324 3.61 14.72 -13.16
C ARG A 324 4.26 15.92 -12.48
N GLN A 325 3.96 17.12 -12.97
CA GLN A 325 4.08 18.35 -12.17
C GLN A 325 3.08 18.29 -11.01
N ASN A 326 3.52 18.46 -9.76
CA ASN A 326 2.69 18.58 -8.54
C ASN A 326 2.11 17.28 -7.94
N VAL A 327 2.89 16.20 -7.87
CA VAL A 327 2.53 15.08 -7.00
C VAL A 327 2.81 15.43 -5.54
N ASN A 328 1.78 15.44 -4.70
CA ASN A 328 1.97 15.44 -3.25
C ASN A 328 1.77 14.02 -2.71
N LEU A 329 2.79 13.17 -2.89
CA LEU A 329 2.78 11.77 -2.43
C LEU A 329 2.44 11.67 -0.94
N ASN A 330 2.94 12.61 -0.12
CA ASN A 330 2.56 12.73 1.29
C ASN A 330 1.07 12.96 1.49
N LYS A 331 0.43 13.80 0.68
CA LYS A 331 -1.03 14.01 0.76
C LYS A 331 -1.78 12.71 0.48
N GLU A 332 -1.34 11.93 -0.50
CA GLU A 332 -1.94 10.65 -0.86
C GLU A 332 -1.73 9.60 0.27
N ILE A 333 -0.53 9.50 0.83
CA ILE A 333 -0.22 8.59 1.95
C ILE A 333 -0.94 9.00 3.23
N ASN A 334 -0.97 10.29 3.56
CA ASN A 334 -1.70 10.81 4.71
C ASN A 334 -3.21 10.58 4.57
N ALA A 335 -3.76 10.61 3.36
CA ALA A 335 -5.16 10.26 3.12
C ALA A 335 -5.42 8.78 3.45
N VAL A 336 -4.52 7.86 3.08
CA VAL A 336 -4.60 6.45 3.47
C VAL A 336 -4.61 6.31 4.99
N GLN A 337 -3.66 6.93 5.68
CA GLN A 337 -3.56 6.87 7.14
C GLN A 337 -4.81 7.45 7.84
N ASN A 338 -5.25 8.63 7.42
CA ASN A 338 -6.42 9.30 8.00
C ASN A 338 -7.69 8.47 7.81
N ASN A 339 -7.84 7.82 6.66
CA ASN A 339 -8.97 6.96 6.40
C ASN A 339 -8.92 5.71 7.29
N VAL A 340 -7.78 5.01 7.39
CA VAL A 340 -7.61 3.87 8.30
C VAL A 340 -7.91 4.25 9.75
N ALA A 341 -7.37 5.39 10.22
CA ALA A 341 -7.60 5.88 11.58
C ALA A 341 -9.09 6.22 11.85
N LYS A 342 -9.76 6.91 10.91
CA LYS A 342 -11.20 7.20 11.01
C LYS A 342 -12.02 5.93 11.09
N ILE A 343 -11.69 4.91 10.31
CA ILE A 343 -12.45 3.65 10.27
C ILE A 343 -12.23 2.84 11.55
N MET A 344 -10.99 2.78 12.07
CA MET A 344 -10.72 2.13 13.36
C MET A 344 -11.45 2.84 14.51
N ALA A 345 -11.56 4.17 14.46
CA ALA A 345 -12.29 4.97 15.44
C ALA A 345 -13.82 4.78 15.38
N ILE A 346 -14.38 4.44 14.20
CA ILE A 346 -15.81 4.16 14.03
C ILE A 346 -16.23 2.83 14.69
N GLY A 347 -15.29 2.02 15.19
CA GLY A 347 -15.62 0.90 16.05
C GLY A 347 -16.29 -0.23 15.26
N LEU A 348 -15.53 -0.82 14.35
CA LEU A 348 -15.88 -2.05 13.61
C LEU A 348 -16.01 -3.31 14.50
N ILE A 349 -16.18 -3.13 15.82
CA ILE A 349 -16.33 -4.20 16.82
C ILE A 349 -17.40 -3.73 17.82
N ARG A 350 -18.66 -3.70 17.39
CA ARG A 350 -19.81 -3.63 18.30
C ARG A 350 -20.73 -4.86 18.22
N LEU A 351 -20.45 -5.80 17.32
CA LEU A 351 -21.13 -7.09 17.22
C LEU A 351 -20.28 -8.19 17.82
#